data_AF-A0A955FFE0-F1
#
_entry.id   AF-A0A955FFE0-F1
#
_cell.length_a   1.000
_cell.length_b   1.000
_cell.length_c   1.000
_cell.angle_alpha   90.00
_cell.angle_beta   90.00
_cell.angle_gamma   90.00
#
_symmetry.space_group_name_H-M   'P 1'
#
loop_
_entity.id
_entity.type
_entity.pdbx_description
1 polymer ?
#
loop_
_entity_poly.entity_id
_entity_poly.type
_entity_poly.pdbx_seq_one_letter_code
_entity_poly.pdbx_strand_id
1 'polypeptide(L)'
;MAFNHYAKIKRILDVEPGGWYIRRIDELTQAANFKGEVIQYDHYYRIYRADNTPIKYCKFQKIDKLAKILGVHSEDLPVVTD
;
A
#
# COMPACT_ATOMS: atom_id res chain seq x y z
N MET A 1 -2.87 -15.17 -14.35
CA MET A 1 -3.03 -13.78 -13.88
C MET A 1 -3.06 -13.79 -12.37
N ALA A 2 -1.98 -13.44 -11.70
CA ALA A 2 -1.95 -13.47 -10.23
C ALA A 2 -2.92 -12.41 -9.69
N PHE A 3 -3.81 -12.79 -8.76
CA PHE A 3 -4.54 -11.87 -7.90
C PHE A 3 -3.53 -11.15 -7.01
N ASN A 4 -2.85 -10.16 -7.59
CA ASN A 4 -1.86 -9.37 -6.91
C ASN A 4 -2.58 -8.21 -6.25
N HIS A 5 -2.71 -8.26 -4.92
CA HIS A 5 -3.23 -7.19 -4.09
C HIS A 5 -2.72 -5.80 -4.53
N TYR A 6 -1.45 -5.68 -4.86
CA TYR A 6 -0.84 -4.42 -5.32
C TYR A 6 -1.33 -3.99 -6.72
N ALA A 7 -1.63 -4.93 -7.62
CA ALA A 7 -2.23 -4.59 -8.91
C ALA A 7 -3.67 -4.06 -8.74
N LYS A 8 -4.39 -4.55 -7.72
CA LYS A 8 -5.69 -3.97 -7.33
C LYS A 8 -5.51 -2.54 -6.81
N ILE A 9 -4.52 -2.29 -5.95
CA ILE A 9 -4.19 -0.95 -5.46
C ILE A 9 -3.91 -0.02 -6.64
N LYS A 10 -3.04 -0.40 -7.59
CA LYS A 10 -2.75 0.42 -8.78
C LYS A 10 -4.02 0.83 -9.53
N ARG A 11 -4.91 -0.12 -9.83
CA ARG A 11 -6.16 0.16 -10.55
C ARG A 11 -7.07 1.13 -9.80
N ILE A 12 -7.06 1.09 -8.47
CA ILE A 12 -7.80 2.06 -7.65
C ILE A 12 -7.14 3.42 -7.76
N LEU A 13 -5.82 3.52 -7.59
CA LEU A 13 -5.10 4.79 -7.68
C LEU A 13 -5.16 5.41 -9.08
N ASP A 14 -5.24 4.61 -10.13
CA ASP A 14 -5.39 5.07 -11.52
C ASP A 14 -6.73 5.86 -11.74
N VAL A 15 -7.74 5.69 -10.87
CA VAL A 15 -9.03 6.39 -10.95
C VAL A 15 -9.29 7.36 -9.79
N GLU A 16 -8.47 7.33 -8.75
CA GLU A 16 -8.59 8.24 -7.62
C GLU A 16 -8.04 9.62 -8.00
N PRO A 17 -8.68 10.72 -7.55
CA PRO A 17 -8.12 12.06 -7.72
C PRO A 17 -6.71 12.15 -7.13
N GLY A 18 -5.86 13.00 -7.72
CA GLY A 18 -4.53 13.29 -7.19
C GLY A 18 -4.57 13.85 -5.76
N GLY A 19 -3.43 13.83 -5.07
CA GLY A 19 -3.31 14.29 -3.68
C GLY A 19 -3.57 13.21 -2.63
N TRP A 20 -3.71 11.95 -3.04
CA TRP A 20 -3.63 10.83 -2.10
C TRP A 20 -2.22 10.73 -1.50
N TYR A 21 -2.15 10.20 -0.30
CA TYR A 21 -0.89 10.00 0.42
C TYR A 21 -0.88 8.65 1.14
N ILE A 22 0.31 8.20 1.51
CA ILE A 22 0.55 6.93 2.20
C ILE A 22 0.94 7.24 3.64
N ARG A 23 0.33 6.55 4.59
CA ARG A 23 0.71 6.62 6.01
C ARG A 23 1.28 5.27 6.45
N ARG A 24 2.43 5.30 7.12
CA ARG A 24 2.96 4.15 7.85
C ARG A 24 2.26 4.08 9.22
N ILE A 25 1.81 2.89 9.60
CA ILE A 25 1.17 2.62 10.88
C ILE A 25 1.98 1.52 11.55
N ASP A 26 2.64 1.89 12.65
CA ASP A 26 3.55 1.03 13.42
C ASP A 26 2.78 0.10 14.37
N GLU A 27 1.93 -0.72 13.76
CA GLU A 27 1.15 -1.76 14.41
C GLU A 27 1.48 -3.12 13.79
N LEU A 28 1.57 -4.13 14.64
CA LEU A 28 1.78 -5.52 14.21
C LEU A 28 0.69 -5.93 13.21
N THR A 29 1.13 -6.52 12.10
CA THR A 29 0.22 -7.10 11.12
C THR A 29 0.76 -8.41 10.59
N GLN A 30 -0.11 -9.19 9.97
CA GLN A 30 0.26 -10.47 9.38
C GLN A 30 -0.34 -10.60 7.98
N ALA A 31 0.42 -11.21 7.07
CA ALA A 31 -0.07 -11.52 5.74
C ALA A 31 0.52 -12.86 5.27
N ALA A 32 -0.31 -13.67 4.61
CA ALA A 32 0.16 -14.89 3.96
C ALA A 32 1.02 -14.54 2.74
N ASN A 33 2.14 -15.23 2.56
CA ASN A 33 2.93 -15.15 1.34
C ASN A 33 2.36 -16.07 0.25
N PHE A 34 3.00 -16.12 -0.92
CA PHE A 34 2.56 -16.97 -2.04
C PHE A 34 2.65 -18.48 -1.76
N LYS A 35 3.40 -18.89 -0.73
CA LYS A 35 3.48 -20.27 -0.24
C LYS A 35 2.43 -20.59 0.84
N GLY A 36 1.58 -19.61 1.21
CA GLY A 36 0.60 -19.75 2.28
C GLY A 36 1.15 -19.54 3.69
N GLU A 37 2.44 -19.24 3.84
CA GLU A 37 3.06 -19.01 5.15
C GLU A 37 2.67 -17.63 5.66
N VAL A 38 2.24 -17.55 6.92
CA VAL A 38 1.92 -16.28 7.59
C VAL A 38 3.21 -15.58 7.98
N ILE A 39 3.45 -14.41 7.41
CA ILE A 39 4.58 -13.54 7.77
C ILE A 39 4.07 -12.42 8.67
N GLN A 40 4.75 -12.20 9.79
CA GLN A 40 4.54 -11.05 10.66
C GLN A 40 5.33 -9.84 10.16
N TYR A 41 4.71 -8.67 10.29
CA TYR A 41 5.30 -7.37 9.99
C TYR A 41 5.09 -6.48 11.21
N ASP A 42 6.10 -5.69 11.52
CA ASP A 42 6.12 -4.68 12.58
C ASP A 42 5.25 -3.46 12.26
N HIS A 43 4.91 -3.26 10.99
CA HIS A 43 4.08 -2.14 10.52
C HIS A 43 3.24 -2.51 9.29
N TYR A 44 2.31 -1.64 8.96
CA TYR A 44 1.64 -1.63 7.65
C TYR A 44 1.47 -0.21 7.12
N TYR A 45 1.14 -0.12 5.84
CA TYR A 45 0.82 1.12 5.16
C TYR A 45 -0.66 1.17 4.83
N ARG A 46 -1.23 2.37 4.84
CA ARG A 46 -2.54 2.67 4.27
C ARG A 46 -2.45 3.87 3.35
N ILE A 47 -3.27 3.86 2.31
CA ILE A 47 -3.45 5.00 1.42
C ILE A 47 -4.71 5.76 1.83
N TYR A 48 -4.57 7.07 1.92
CA TYR A 48 -5.61 8.02 2.24
C TYR A 48 -5.81 8.98 1.07
N ARG A 49 -7.03 9.46 0.90
CA ARG A 49 -7.33 10.57 0.00
C ARG A 49 -6.90 11.89 0.65
N ALA A 50 -6.88 12.96 -0.15
CA ALA A 50 -6.59 14.32 0.31
C ALA A 50 -7.54 14.80 1.43
N ASP A 51 -8.74 14.24 1.55
CA ASP A 51 -9.71 14.52 2.62
C ASP A 51 -9.47 13.71 3.90
N ASN A 52 -8.31 13.04 4.02
CA ASN A 52 -7.94 12.14 5.11
C ASN A 52 -8.85 10.90 5.24
N THR A 53 -9.65 10.55 4.22
CA THR A 53 -10.42 9.30 4.23
C THR A 53 -9.58 8.11 3.72
N PRO A 54 -9.64 6.94 4.36
CA PRO A 54 -8.89 5.77 3.91
C PRO A 54 -9.49 5.20 2.62
N ILE A 55 -8.63 4.89 1.65
CA ILE A 55 -9.04 4.25 0.40
C ILE A 55 -9.23 2.75 0.65
N LYS A 56 -10.43 2.24 0.33
CA LYS A 56 -10.77 0.82 0.53
C LYS A 56 -9.82 -0.08 -0.26
N TYR A 57 -9.45 -1.22 0.32
CA TYR A 57 -8.50 -2.19 -0.24
C TYR A 57 -7.06 -1.70 -0.41
N CYS A 58 -6.71 -0.51 0.09
CA CYS A 58 -5.35 0.04 0.03
C CYS A 58 -4.56 -0.07 1.35
N LYS A 59 -4.75 -1.16 2.11
CA LYS A 59 -3.86 -1.56 3.21
C LYS A 59 -2.83 -2.55 2.70
N PHE A 60 -1.53 -2.33 2.91
CA PHE A 60 -0.46 -3.21 2.41
C PHE A 60 0.79 -3.16 3.31
N GLN A 61 1.74 -4.07 3.12
CA GLN A 61 2.92 -4.18 4.00
C GLN A 61 4.25 -3.85 3.32
N LYS A 62 4.38 -4.04 2.00
CA LYS A 62 5.66 -3.88 1.29
C LYS A 62 5.61 -2.66 0.37
N ILE A 63 6.22 -1.56 0.81
CA ILE A 63 6.26 -0.32 0.04
C ILE A 63 6.99 -0.48 -1.30
N ASP A 64 8.09 -1.23 -1.33
CA ASP A 64 8.86 -1.47 -2.57
C ASP A 64 8.02 -2.19 -3.63
N LYS A 65 7.10 -3.07 -3.21
CA LYS A 65 6.19 -3.74 -4.15
C LYS A 65 5.18 -2.79 -4.74
N LEU A 66 4.70 -1.81 -3.97
CA LEU A 66 3.81 -0.78 -4.48
C LEU A 66 4.56 0.10 -5.48
N ALA A 67 5.74 0.61 -5.10
CA ALA A 67 6.60 1.43 -5.95
C ALA A 67 6.88 0.76 -7.31
N LYS A 68 7.31 -0.51 -7.28
CA LYS A 68 7.54 -1.32 -8.49
C LYS A 68 6.31 -1.44 -9.40
N ILE A 69 5.11 -1.52 -8.82
CA ILE A 69 3.88 -1.65 -9.60
C ILE A 69 3.40 -0.31 -10.14
N LEU A 70 3.67 0.77 -9.43
CA LEU A 70 3.44 2.14 -9.91
C LEU A 70 4.50 2.60 -10.91
N GLY A 71 5.64 1.91 -11.00
CA GLY A 71 6.74 2.26 -11.90
C GLY A 71 7.56 3.46 -11.42
N VAL A 72 7.61 3.69 -10.11
CA VAL A 72 8.32 4.80 -9.45
C VAL A 72 9.31 4.26 -8.42
N HIS A 73 10.23 5.11 -7.94
CA HIS A 73 11.09 4.74 -6.82
C HIS A 73 10.30 4.82 -5.51
N SER A 74 10.67 4.01 -4.51
CA SER A 74 9.95 3.99 -3.21
C SER A 74 10.09 5.31 -2.45
N GLU A 75 11.18 6.04 -2.68
CA GLU A 75 11.44 7.39 -2.17
C GLU A 75 10.55 8.48 -2.79
N ASP A 76 10.00 8.25 -4.00
CA ASP A 76 9.09 9.19 -4.67
C ASP A 76 7.63 9.05 -4.20
N LEU A 77 7.33 8.01 -3.43
CA LEU A 77 5.97 7.80 -2.94
C LEU A 77 5.62 8.86 -1.87
N PRO A 78 4.38 9.39 -1.87
CA PRO A 78 3.95 10.42 -0.92
C PRO A 78 3.70 9.82 0.47
N VAL A 79 4.76 9.35 1.14
CA VAL A 79 4.71 8.80 2.49
C VAL A 79 4.80 9.93 3.50
N VAL A 80 3.81 10.02 4.38
CA VAL A 80 3.85 10.91 5.54
C VAL A 80 4.23 10.11 6.78
N THR A 81 5.17 10.64 7.55
CA THR A 81 5.48 10.21 8.93
C THR A 81 4.79 11.18 9.87
N ASP A 82 3.95 10.68 10.79
CA ASP A 82 3.57 11.46 11.97
C ASP A 82 4.75 11.65 12.92
#